data_AF-A0A2E4ZTM2-F1
#
_entry.id   AF-A0A2E4ZTM2-F1
#
_cell.length_a   1.000
_cell.length_b   1.000
_cell.length_c   1.000
_cell.angle_alpha   90.00
_cell.angle_beta   90.00
_cell.angle_gamma   90.00
#
_symmetry.space_group_name_H-M   'P 1'
#
loop_
_entity.id
_entity.type
_entity.pdbx_description
1 polymer ?
#
loop_
_entity_poly.entity_id
_entity_poly.type
_entity_poly.pdbx_seq_one_letter_code
_entity_poly.pdbx_strand_id
1 'polypeptide(L)'
;MKFRKGTNIVLQPGRQKNIGMGCILAIFVALGVFLCLMMPQHKGGILLMIGFSLAVIMGGAAIESSSGARITLTKRFLSGGTLRRKTIPWDRMGDVWEGDETIEWESTDADPITCQTPWHEIGRECAHNGQHVSMRLAIDWIEALRDAESESEREALLRKFRRGAPKTLTPLNQLSAKDRAKADELLSEIRNFRGTGRAQRIVEIQQLFRNKGWQPPKVNLLTPRTVIGCAAFIGACFIIAGILLGKIK
;
A
#
# COMPACT_ATOMS: atom_id res chain seq x y z
N MET A 1 -11.68 2.05 23.13
CA MET A 1 -12.83 2.75 22.48
C MET A 1 -13.35 1.89 21.32
N LYS A 2 -14.53 1.28 21.44
CA LYS A 2 -15.16 0.51 20.33
C LYS A 2 -15.88 1.51 19.42
N PHE A 3 -15.35 1.76 18.23
CA PHE A 3 -16.01 2.61 17.23
C PHE A 3 -17.24 1.89 16.68
N ARG A 4 -18.40 2.56 16.66
CA ARG A 4 -19.62 2.03 16.02
C ARG A 4 -19.32 1.72 14.55
N LYS A 5 -19.62 0.49 14.10
CA LYS A 5 -19.60 0.11 12.68
C LYS A 5 -20.53 1.06 11.91
N GLY A 6 -20.01 2.08 11.23
CA GLY A 6 -20.88 3.04 10.53
C GLY A 6 -20.26 4.39 10.20
N THR A 7 -19.51 4.99 11.13
CA THR A 7 -19.28 6.45 11.14
C THR A 7 -17.80 6.85 11.09
N ASN A 8 -16.92 5.91 10.77
CA ASN A 8 -15.50 6.16 10.67
C ASN A 8 -14.88 5.39 9.50
N ILE A 9 -13.70 5.86 9.09
CA ILE A 9 -12.79 5.21 8.17
C ILE A 9 -11.46 5.04 8.85
N VAL A 10 -10.89 3.85 8.74
CA VAL A 10 -9.54 3.56 9.23
C VAL A 10 -8.64 3.30 8.03
N LEU A 11 -7.63 4.15 7.87
CA LEU A 11 -6.54 3.94 6.91
C LEU A 11 -5.42 3.22 7.65
N GLN A 12 -5.30 1.92 7.37
CA GLN A 12 -4.24 1.08 7.87
C GLN A 12 -3.08 1.06 6.88
N PRO A 13 -1.85 0.77 7.32
CA PRO A 13 -0.74 0.66 6.37
C PRO A 13 -1.04 -0.49 5.40
N GLY A 14 -0.74 -0.31 4.11
CA GLY A 14 -1.05 -1.30 3.09
C GLY A 14 -0.43 -2.66 3.43
N ARG A 15 -1.19 -3.75 3.25
CA ARG A 15 -0.62 -5.10 3.34
C ARG A 15 0.24 -5.37 2.12
N GLN A 16 1.55 -5.53 2.32
CA GLN A 16 2.43 -5.99 1.26
C GLN A 16 2.20 -7.50 1.07
N LYS A 17 1.35 -7.89 0.11
CA LYS A 17 1.49 -9.23 -0.48
C LYS A 17 2.75 -9.20 -1.33
N ASN A 18 3.90 -9.42 -0.71
CA ASN A 18 5.16 -9.45 -1.41
C ASN A 18 5.18 -10.73 -2.26
N ILE A 19 4.71 -10.65 -3.51
CA ILE A 19 4.62 -11.81 -4.41
C ILE A 19 6.03 -12.40 -4.63
N GLY A 20 7.07 -11.55 -4.69
CA GLY A 20 8.47 -12.00 -4.69
C GLY A 20 8.85 -12.76 -3.41
N MET A 21 8.41 -12.24 -2.26
CA MET A 21 8.31 -12.94 -0.95
C MET A 21 7.82 -14.38 -1.08
N GLY A 22 6.59 -14.49 -1.58
CA GLY A 22 5.86 -15.75 -1.75
C GLY A 22 6.49 -16.69 -2.79
N CYS A 23 7.07 -16.17 -3.87
CA CYS A 23 7.80 -16.96 -4.86
C CYS A 23 9.11 -17.51 -4.27
N ILE A 24 9.85 -16.70 -3.51
CA ILE A 24 11.05 -17.15 -2.78
C ILE A 24 10.66 -18.23 -1.77
N LEU A 25 9.57 -18.03 -1.02
CA LEU A 25 9.01 -19.00 -0.09
C LEU A 25 8.62 -20.32 -0.78
N ALA A 26 8.00 -20.25 -1.96
CA ALA A 26 7.60 -21.42 -2.75
C ALA A 26 8.82 -22.20 -3.29
N ILE A 27 9.87 -21.49 -3.75
CA ILE A 27 11.15 -22.10 -4.15
C ILE A 27 11.77 -22.83 -2.97
N PHE A 28 11.78 -22.18 -1.80
CA PHE A 28 12.27 -22.76 -0.56
C PHE A 28 11.48 -24.03 -0.17
N VAL A 29 10.15 -23.99 -0.24
CA VAL A 29 9.30 -25.17 0.02
C VAL A 29 9.59 -26.31 -0.97
N ALA A 30 9.74 -26.00 -2.26
CA ALA A 30 10.09 -27.00 -3.28
C ALA A 30 11.47 -27.64 -3.01
N LEU A 31 12.46 -26.85 -2.61
CA LEU A 31 13.80 -27.32 -2.21
C LEU A 31 13.75 -28.21 -0.97
N GLY A 32 12.95 -27.86 0.04
CA GLY A 32 12.77 -28.67 1.25
C GLY A 32 12.13 -30.02 0.95
N VAL A 33 11.06 -30.05 0.14
CA VAL A 33 10.41 -31.30 -0.30
C VAL A 33 11.37 -32.16 -1.11
N PHE A 34 12.16 -31.55 -2.01
CA PHE A 34 13.16 -32.26 -2.81
C PHE A 34 14.25 -32.91 -1.95
N LEU A 35 14.77 -32.19 -0.95
CA LEU A 35 15.75 -32.74 0.00
C LEU A 35 15.20 -33.90 0.84
N CYS A 36 13.91 -33.86 1.21
CA CYS A 36 13.25 -34.96 1.91
C CYS A 36 13.08 -36.21 1.06
N LEU A 37 12.75 -36.05 -0.22
CA LEU A 37 12.65 -37.18 -1.15
C LEU A 37 14.02 -37.83 -1.41
N MET A 38 15.10 -37.05 -1.37
CA MET A 38 16.46 -37.53 -1.59
C MET A 38 17.10 -38.19 -0.35
N MET A 39 16.63 -37.93 0.86
CA MET A 39 17.19 -38.49 2.10
C MET A 39 16.11 -39.02 3.08
N PRO A 40 15.40 -40.11 2.74
CA PRO A 40 14.24 -40.58 3.49
C PRO A 40 14.55 -41.23 4.86
N GLN A 41 15.81 -41.50 5.20
CA GLN A 41 16.20 -42.33 6.35
C GLN A 41 16.97 -41.58 7.46
N HIS A 42 17.27 -40.29 7.31
CA HIS A 42 18.07 -39.54 8.28
C HIS A 42 17.17 -38.75 9.25
N LYS A 43 17.30 -38.99 10.56
CA LYS A 43 16.61 -38.22 11.63
C LYS A 43 16.85 -36.70 11.54
N GLY A 44 17.97 -36.29 10.92
CA GLY A 44 18.27 -34.89 10.63
C GLY A 44 17.37 -34.25 9.57
N GLY A 45 16.82 -35.03 8.63
CA GLY A 45 15.90 -34.53 7.59
C GLY A 45 14.57 -34.05 8.15
N ILE A 46 14.05 -34.74 9.17
CA ILE A 46 12.81 -34.34 9.87
C ILE A 46 13.04 -33.06 10.68
N LEU A 47 14.19 -32.93 11.35
CA LEU A 47 14.53 -31.73 12.13
C LEU A 47 14.70 -30.50 11.22
N LEU A 48 15.33 -30.67 10.06
CA LEU A 48 15.45 -29.65 9.03
C LEU A 48 14.07 -29.21 8.51
N MET A 49 13.14 -30.13 8.28
CA MET A 49 11.77 -29.80 7.87
C MET A 49 11.01 -28.97 8.90
N ILE A 50 11.13 -29.30 10.18
CA ILE A 50 10.48 -28.55 11.26
C ILE A 50 11.09 -27.14 11.35
N GLY A 51 12.42 -27.04 11.36
CA GLY A 51 13.12 -25.75 11.39
C GLY A 51 12.78 -24.86 10.18
N PHE A 52 12.66 -25.47 9.01
CA PHE A 52 12.31 -24.78 7.78
C PHE A 52 10.85 -24.33 7.74
N SER A 53 9.92 -25.19 8.17
CA SER A 53 8.50 -24.84 8.29
C SER A 53 8.30 -23.69 9.27
N LEU A 54 9.04 -23.67 10.38
CA LEU A 54 9.05 -22.55 11.33
C LEU A 54 9.62 -21.27 10.72
N ALA A 55 10.72 -21.34 9.97
CA ALA A 55 11.28 -20.19 9.26
C ALA A 55 10.31 -19.64 8.20
N VAL A 56 9.56 -20.51 7.52
CA VAL A 56 8.51 -20.15 6.56
C VAL A 56 7.32 -19.49 7.24
N ILE A 57 6.87 -20.01 8.39
CA ILE A 57 5.75 -19.44 9.16
C ILE A 57 6.15 -18.09 9.78
N MET A 58 7.34 -18.00 10.38
CA MET A 58 7.85 -16.75 10.96
C MET A 58 8.18 -15.71 9.89
N GLY A 59 8.78 -16.13 8.77
CA GLY A 59 9.01 -15.30 7.61
C GLY A 59 7.69 -14.78 7.03
N GLY A 60 6.70 -15.66 6.87
CA GLY A 60 5.32 -15.36 6.47
C GLY A 60 4.63 -14.34 7.37
N ALA A 61 4.76 -14.48 8.69
CA ALA A 61 4.23 -13.53 9.66
C ALA A 61 4.93 -12.17 9.60
N ALA A 62 6.22 -12.13 9.28
CA ALA A 62 6.96 -10.88 9.06
C ALA A 62 6.53 -10.15 7.77
N ILE A 63 6.06 -10.87 6.74
CA ILE A 63 5.48 -10.27 5.51
C ILE A 63 4.22 -9.45 5.81
N GLU A 64 3.45 -9.86 6.83
CA GLU A 64 2.15 -9.25 7.14
C GLU A 64 2.21 -8.10 8.16
N SER A 65 3.38 -7.85 8.75
CA SER A 65 3.53 -6.84 9.82
C SER A 65 3.97 -5.48 9.25
N SER A 66 3.01 -4.71 8.74
CA SER A 66 3.21 -3.26 8.63
C SER A 66 2.80 -2.59 9.95
N SER A 67 3.79 -2.33 10.80
CA SER A 67 3.65 -1.65 12.11
C SER A 67 3.39 -0.14 11.99
N GLY A 68 2.65 0.30 10.96
CA GLY A 68 2.38 1.72 10.75
C GLY A 68 1.20 2.21 11.60
N ALA A 69 1.33 3.43 12.15
CA ALA A 69 0.29 4.11 12.91
C ALA A 69 -0.98 4.30 12.07
N ARG A 70 -2.16 3.90 12.57
CA ARG A 70 -3.44 4.00 11.84
C ARG A 70 -4.00 5.41 11.86
N ILE A 71 -4.43 5.90 10.70
CA ILE A 71 -5.21 7.14 10.60
C ILE A 71 -6.69 6.78 10.71
N THR A 72 -7.42 7.49 11.54
CA THR A 72 -8.87 7.29 11.72
C THR A 72 -9.58 8.60 11.44
N LEU A 73 -10.40 8.57 10.39
CA LEU A 73 -11.30 9.66 10.00
C LEU A 73 -12.66 9.38 10.63
N THR A 74 -13.19 10.30 11.41
CA THR A 74 -14.54 10.21 11.97
C THR A 74 -15.34 11.45 11.58
N LYS A 75 -16.63 11.50 11.88
CA LYS A 75 -17.41 12.73 11.64
C LYS A 75 -17.06 13.91 12.57
N ARG A 76 -16.28 13.67 13.63
CA ARG A 76 -15.95 14.65 14.68
C ARG A 76 -14.50 15.08 14.69
N PHE A 77 -13.61 14.15 14.38
CA PHE A 77 -12.17 14.35 14.49
C PHE A 77 -11.39 13.48 13.51
N LEU A 78 -10.17 13.94 13.26
CA LEU A 78 -9.06 13.19 12.70
C LEU A 78 -8.20 12.62 13.83
N SER A 79 -7.69 11.39 13.68
CA SER A 79 -6.75 10.81 14.64
C SER A 79 -5.61 10.07 13.95
N GLY A 80 -4.38 10.25 14.41
CA GLY A 80 -3.16 9.65 13.87
C GLY A 80 -1.93 9.89 14.74
N GLY A 81 -0.72 9.69 14.21
CA GLY A 81 0.55 9.88 14.90
C GLY A 81 1.32 8.59 15.24
N THR A 82 2.65 8.65 15.16
CA THR A 82 3.61 7.53 15.33
C THR A 82 3.79 7.02 16.74
N LEU A 83 3.90 7.93 17.72
CA LEU A 83 4.27 7.61 19.11
C LEU A 83 3.10 7.77 20.08
N ARG A 84 2.34 8.86 19.94
CA ARG A 84 1.10 9.09 20.68
C ARG A 84 0.01 9.40 19.68
N ARG A 85 -1.12 8.72 19.85
CA ARG A 85 -2.30 8.96 19.05
C ARG A 85 -2.84 10.34 19.40
N LYS A 86 -2.64 11.29 18.49
CA LYS A 86 -3.19 12.63 18.56
C LYS A 86 -4.56 12.63 17.89
N THR A 87 -5.46 13.46 18.41
CA THR A 87 -6.83 13.59 17.93
C THR A 87 -7.12 15.07 17.79
N ILE A 88 -7.50 15.50 16.59
CA ILE A 88 -7.79 16.90 16.27
C ILE A 88 -9.24 16.98 15.77
N PRO A 89 -10.12 17.71 16.47
CA PRO A 89 -11.47 18.03 15.98
C PRO A 89 -11.43 18.77 14.64
N TRP A 90 -12.42 18.55 13.77
CA TRP A 90 -12.43 19.17 12.44
C TRP A 90 -12.50 20.70 12.47
N ASP A 91 -13.15 21.27 13.48
CA ASP A 91 -13.26 22.71 13.73
C ASP A 91 -11.94 23.37 14.12
N ARG A 92 -10.94 22.57 14.52
CA ARG A 92 -9.61 23.03 14.92
C ARG A 92 -8.51 22.52 14.00
N MET A 93 -8.91 21.97 12.87
CA MET A 93 -8.00 21.37 11.91
C MET A 93 -7.42 22.46 11.00
N GLY A 94 -6.10 22.61 11.01
CA GLY A 94 -5.38 23.52 10.13
C GLY A 94 -5.10 22.91 8.77
N ASP A 95 -3.92 23.21 8.25
CA ASP A 95 -3.47 22.66 6.98
C ASP A 95 -3.01 21.21 7.08
N VAL A 96 -3.07 20.55 5.93
CA VAL A 96 -2.62 19.17 5.72
C VAL A 96 -1.68 19.19 4.53
N TRP A 97 -0.49 18.64 4.69
CA TRP A 97 0.51 18.63 3.62
C TRP A 97 1.27 17.31 3.55
N GLU A 98 1.91 17.13 2.41
CA GLU A 98 2.82 16.02 2.13
C GLU A 98 4.21 16.42 2.64
N GLY A 99 4.74 15.65 3.60
CA GLY A 99 6.16 15.61 3.92
C GLY A 99 6.85 14.47 3.16
N ASP A 100 8.17 14.31 3.34
CA ASP A 100 8.97 13.36 2.55
C ASP A 100 8.40 11.93 2.52
N GLU A 101 8.15 11.35 3.70
CA GLU A 101 7.57 10.02 3.86
C GLU A 101 6.42 10.02 4.88
N THR A 102 5.79 11.17 5.06
CA THR A 102 4.76 11.38 6.08
C THR A 102 3.66 12.27 5.54
N ILE A 103 2.42 11.98 5.95
CA ILE A 103 1.37 12.99 5.92
C ILE A 103 1.46 13.79 7.22
N GLU A 104 1.43 15.11 7.09
CA GLU A 104 1.53 16.04 8.21
C GLU A 104 0.27 16.90 8.29
N TRP A 105 -0.12 17.23 9.51
CA TRP A 105 -1.22 18.14 9.75
C TRP A 105 -1.12 18.80 11.11
N GLU A 106 -1.73 19.97 11.27
CA GLU A 106 -1.67 20.73 12.52
C GLU A 106 -3.04 21.19 13.03
N SER A 107 -3.09 21.59 14.30
CA SER A 107 -4.26 22.25 14.86
C SER A 107 -4.12 23.78 14.81
N THR A 108 -5.23 24.48 14.71
CA THR A 108 -5.30 25.96 14.75
C THR A 108 -5.42 26.50 16.18
N ASP A 109 -5.07 25.71 17.20
CA ASP A 109 -5.07 26.15 18.59
C ASP A 109 -3.94 27.15 18.85
N ALA A 110 -4.04 27.92 19.95
CA ALA A 110 -3.00 28.87 20.37
C ALA A 110 -1.62 28.19 20.55
N ASP A 111 -1.64 26.93 21.00
CA ASP A 111 -0.48 26.03 21.02
C ASP A 111 -0.71 24.92 19.97
N PRO A 112 -0.28 25.12 18.71
CA PRO A 112 -0.63 24.22 17.61
C PRO A 112 -0.01 22.83 17.80
N ILE A 113 -0.83 21.80 17.60
CA ILE A 113 -0.39 20.41 17.70
C ILE A 113 -0.10 19.88 16.29
N THR A 114 1.18 19.78 15.93
CA THR A 114 1.59 19.11 14.69
C THR A 114 1.57 17.59 14.87
N CYS A 115 0.97 16.89 13.91
CA CYS A 115 0.92 15.44 13.83
C CYS A 115 1.64 14.99 12.56
N GLN A 116 2.52 14.00 12.71
CA GLN A 116 3.18 13.36 11.59
C GLN A 116 2.82 11.88 11.58
N THR A 117 2.39 11.39 10.43
CA THR A 117 2.05 9.98 10.26
C THR A 117 2.77 9.41 9.03
N PRO A 118 3.66 8.41 9.20
CA PRO A 118 4.37 7.76 8.12
C PRO A 118 3.44 7.27 7.03
N TRP A 119 3.82 7.57 5.81
CA TRP A 119 3.16 7.21 4.60
C TRP A 119 4.15 6.47 3.71
N HIS A 120 4.17 5.14 3.84
CA HIS A 120 5.02 4.33 2.99
C HIS A 120 4.64 4.47 1.51
N GLU A 121 5.65 4.28 0.64
CA GLU A 121 5.56 4.33 -0.83
C GLU A 121 4.43 3.47 -1.42
N ILE A 122 4.05 2.41 -0.69
CA ILE A 122 3.03 1.46 -1.12
C ILE A 122 1.62 2.03 -0.88
N GLY A 123 1.47 3.11 -0.11
CA GLY A 123 0.21 3.74 0.28
C GLY A 123 -0.48 3.06 1.48
N ARG A 124 -1.74 3.42 1.71
CA ARG A 124 -2.56 2.86 2.79
C ARG A 124 -3.74 2.08 2.25
N GLU A 125 -4.35 1.26 3.08
CA GLU A 125 -5.55 0.52 2.75
C GLU A 125 -6.69 1.00 3.66
N CYS A 126 -7.86 1.23 3.07
CA CYS A 126 -9.06 1.46 3.86
C CYS A 126 -9.53 0.12 4.44
N ALA A 127 -9.49 0.00 5.77
CA ALA A 127 -9.82 -1.23 6.48
C ALA A 127 -11.28 -1.70 6.29
N HIS A 128 -12.16 -0.85 5.73
CA HIS A 128 -13.57 -1.18 5.54
C HIS A 128 -13.90 -1.82 4.21
N ASN A 129 -13.16 -1.47 3.14
CA ASN A 129 -13.45 -1.91 1.78
C ASN A 129 -12.22 -2.48 1.07
N GLY A 130 -11.07 -2.54 1.75
CA GLY A 130 -9.81 -3.00 1.18
C GLY A 130 -9.27 -2.10 0.07
N GLN A 131 -9.85 -0.90 -0.10
CA GLN A 131 -9.46 0.01 -1.16
C GLN A 131 -8.07 0.57 -0.85
N HIS A 132 -7.22 0.54 -1.87
CA HIS A 132 -5.94 1.20 -1.81
C HIS A 132 -6.11 2.73 -1.86
N VAL A 133 -5.52 3.42 -0.89
CA VAL A 133 -5.58 4.86 -0.69
C VAL A 133 -4.16 5.41 -0.77
N SER A 134 -3.88 6.16 -1.84
CA SER A 134 -2.63 6.90 -1.99
C SER A 134 -2.56 8.09 -1.04
N MET A 135 -1.37 8.69 -0.89
CA MET A 135 -1.18 9.84 -0.01
C MET A 135 -2.07 11.00 -0.43
N ARG A 136 -2.05 11.33 -1.72
CA ARG A 136 -2.85 12.41 -2.27
C ARG A 136 -4.36 12.17 -2.11
N LEU A 137 -4.82 10.92 -2.26
CA LEU A 137 -6.24 10.60 -2.01
C LEU A 137 -6.62 10.77 -0.54
N ALA A 138 -5.70 10.46 0.37
CA ALA A 138 -5.94 10.64 1.79
C ALA A 138 -5.99 12.11 2.17
N ILE A 139 -5.10 12.94 1.62
CA ILE A 139 -5.15 14.40 1.75
C ILE A 139 -6.50 14.93 1.24
N ASP A 140 -6.90 14.57 0.01
CA ASP A 140 -8.21 14.92 -0.56
C ASP A 140 -9.38 14.54 0.38
N TRP A 141 -9.31 13.37 1.03
CA TRP A 141 -10.36 12.92 1.96
C TRP A 141 -10.36 13.72 3.26
N ILE A 142 -9.19 14.08 3.79
CA ILE A 142 -9.05 14.86 5.01
C ILE A 142 -9.51 16.30 4.76
N GLU A 143 -9.09 16.92 3.66
CA GLU A 143 -9.53 18.26 3.24
C GLU A 143 -11.05 18.30 3.04
N ALA A 144 -11.63 17.34 2.31
CA ALA A 144 -13.07 17.28 2.13
C ALA A 144 -13.86 17.14 3.46
N LEU A 145 -13.29 16.49 4.47
CA LEU A 145 -13.91 16.37 5.80
C LEU A 145 -13.72 17.62 6.66
N ARG A 146 -12.58 18.30 6.52
CA ARG A 146 -12.31 19.60 7.15
C ARG A 146 -13.29 20.64 6.64
N ASP A 147 -13.40 20.76 5.32
CA ASP A 147 -14.15 21.80 4.62
C ASP A 147 -15.69 21.58 4.67
N ALA A 148 -16.14 20.41 5.11
CA ALA A 148 -17.57 20.12 5.30
C ALA A 148 -18.19 21.00 6.40
N GLU A 149 -19.37 21.55 6.14
CA GLU A 149 -20.03 22.55 6.99
C GLU A 149 -20.66 21.93 8.25
N SER A 150 -20.89 20.61 8.26
CA SER A 150 -21.63 19.93 9.33
C SER A 150 -21.21 18.49 9.59
N GLU A 151 -21.51 17.96 10.79
CA GLU A 151 -21.31 16.54 11.10
C GLU A 151 -22.09 15.60 10.16
N SER A 152 -23.28 16.01 9.70
CA SER A 152 -24.12 15.22 8.80
C SER A 152 -23.50 15.12 7.40
N GLU A 153 -22.93 16.21 6.89
CA GLU A 153 -22.19 16.21 5.63
C GLU A 153 -20.93 15.34 5.72
N ARG A 154 -20.16 15.47 6.80
CA ARG A 154 -19.00 14.59 7.07
C ARG A 154 -19.41 13.13 7.12
N GLU A 155 -20.56 12.81 7.72
CA GLU A 155 -21.06 11.44 7.74
C GLU A 155 -21.44 10.94 6.33
N ALA A 156 -22.00 11.79 5.48
CA ALA A 156 -22.29 11.46 4.08
C ALA A 156 -20.99 11.23 3.27
N LEU A 157 -19.96 12.05 3.48
CA LEU A 157 -18.64 11.88 2.87
C LEU A 157 -17.97 10.58 3.32
N LEU A 158 -17.96 10.27 4.62
CA LEU A 158 -17.45 9.01 5.14
C LEU A 158 -18.20 7.81 4.55
N ARG A 159 -19.53 7.90 4.39
CA ARG A 159 -20.30 6.86 3.69
C ARG A 159 -19.86 6.74 2.23
N LYS A 160 -19.60 7.84 1.53
CA LYS A 160 -19.13 7.85 0.14
C LYS A 160 -17.77 7.18 0.01
N PHE A 161 -16.80 7.58 0.83
CA PHE A 161 -15.44 7.01 0.83
C PHE A 161 -15.44 5.51 1.15
N ARG A 162 -16.41 5.00 1.90
CA ARG A 162 -16.57 3.56 2.18
C ARG A 162 -17.12 2.75 1.01
N ARG A 163 -17.81 3.36 0.04
CA ARG A 163 -18.45 2.64 -1.09
C ARG A 163 -17.45 1.98 -2.06
N GLY A 164 -16.15 2.21 -1.89
CA GLY A 164 -15.12 1.63 -2.75
C GLY A 164 -14.97 2.41 -4.06
N ALA A 165 -13.98 2.02 -4.85
CA ALA A 165 -13.77 2.60 -6.17
C ALA A 165 -14.96 2.30 -7.10
N PRO A 166 -15.34 3.22 -8.00
CA PRO A 166 -16.37 2.97 -9.01
C PRO A 166 -16.04 1.75 -9.87
N LYS A 167 -17.05 0.92 -10.16
CA LYS A 167 -16.89 -0.25 -11.04
C LYS A 167 -16.77 0.15 -12.51
N THR A 168 -17.48 1.20 -12.90
CA THR A 168 -17.45 1.79 -14.23
C THR A 168 -16.47 2.96 -14.24
N LEU A 169 -15.62 3.00 -15.26
CA LEU A 169 -14.64 4.06 -15.44
C LEU A 169 -15.10 4.99 -16.55
N THR A 170 -15.12 6.28 -16.25
CA THR A 170 -15.45 7.33 -17.20
C THR A 170 -14.21 7.67 -18.04
N PRO A 171 -14.34 7.67 -19.37
CA PRO A 171 -13.31 8.16 -20.27
C PRO A 171 -12.93 9.61 -19.98
N LEU A 172 -11.64 9.93 -20.14
CA LEU A 172 -11.09 11.26 -19.90
C LEU A 172 -11.82 12.38 -20.68
N ASN A 173 -12.34 12.12 -21.88
CA ASN A 173 -13.07 13.09 -22.70
C ASN A 173 -14.51 13.36 -22.23
N GLN A 174 -15.01 12.58 -21.28
CA GLN A 174 -16.35 12.72 -20.70
C GLN A 174 -16.31 13.27 -19.26
N LEU A 175 -15.13 13.69 -18.78
CA LEU A 175 -14.98 14.29 -17.47
C LEU A 175 -15.48 15.74 -17.44
N SER A 176 -15.89 16.20 -16.26
CA SER A 176 -16.17 17.62 -16.02
C SER A 176 -14.92 18.46 -16.26
N ALA A 177 -15.06 19.76 -16.56
CA ALA A 177 -13.90 20.63 -16.80
C ALA A 177 -12.91 20.65 -15.61
N LYS A 178 -13.41 20.62 -14.38
CA LYS A 178 -12.61 20.56 -13.16
C LYS A 178 -11.83 19.25 -13.04
N ASP A 179 -12.51 18.12 -13.20
CA ASP A 179 -11.88 16.80 -13.13
C ASP A 179 -10.89 16.59 -14.27
N ARG A 180 -11.22 17.11 -15.46
CA ARG A 180 -10.36 17.09 -16.64
C ARG A 180 -9.06 17.84 -16.41
N ALA A 181 -9.12 19.06 -15.87
CA ALA A 181 -7.93 19.85 -15.54
C ALA A 181 -7.02 19.11 -14.55
N LYS A 182 -7.60 18.48 -13.52
CA LYS A 182 -6.83 17.69 -12.56
C LYS A 182 -6.23 16.43 -13.18
N ALA A 183 -6.98 15.76 -14.05
CA ALA A 183 -6.47 14.58 -14.76
C ALA A 183 -5.31 14.94 -15.69
N ASP A 184 -5.40 16.08 -16.40
CA ASP A 184 -4.34 16.55 -17.29
C ASP A 184 -3.08 16.98 -16.50
N GLU A 185 -3.22 17.58 -15.31
CA GLU A 185 -2.10 17.84 -14.38
C GLU A 185 -1.37 16.54 -14.04
N LEU A 186 -2.09 15.50 -13.60
CA LEU A 186 -1.51 14.20 -13.26
C LEU A 186 -0.87 13.49 -14.47
N LEU A 187 -1.43 13.63 -15.67
CA LEU A 187 -0.85 13.08 -16.89
C LEU A 187 0.44 13.82 -17.28
N SER A 188 0.48 15.14 -17.08
CA SER A 188 1.69 15.94 -17.30
C SER A 188 2.81 15.52 -16.34
N GLU A 189 2.46 15.19 -15.10
CA GLU A 189 3.38 14.69 -14.09
C GLU A 189 4.02 13.37 -14.52
N ILE A 190 3.24 12.39 -14.99
CA ILE A 190 3.74 11.11 -15.53
C ILE A 190 4.74 11.32 -16.68
N ARG A 191 4.46 12.30 -17.55
CA ARG A 191 5.27 12.59 -18.73
C ARG A 191 6.61 13.23 -18.35
N ASN A 192 6.60 14.13 -17.38
CA ASN A 192 7.74 14.96 -17.00
C ASN A 192 8.60 14.34 -15.89
N PHE A 193 8.09 13.35 -15.16
CA PHE A 193 8.84 12.72 -14.07
C PHE A 193 10.06 11.92 -14.57
N ARG A 194 11.26 12.30 -14.12
CA ARG A 194 12.55 11.68 -14.48
C ARG A 194 13.38 11.23 -13.25
N GLY A 195 12.72 10.89 -12.14
CA GLY A 195 13.38 10.42 -10.92
C GLY A 195 13.40 8.90 -10.73
N THR A 196 14.18 8.44 -9.73
CA THR A 196 14.30 7.03 -9.32
C THR A 196 12.99 6.41 -8.80
N GLY A 197 12.00 7.22 -8.42
CA GLY A 197 10.65 6.78 -7.99
C GLY A 197 9.58 6.71 -9.09
N ARG A 198 9.94 6.79 -10.38
CA ARG A 198 8.98 6.97 -11.48
C ARG A 198 7.93 5.86 -11.55
N ALA A 199 8.35 4.60 -11.41
CA ALA A 199 7.45 3.46 -11.51
C ALA A 199 6.39 3.47 -10.40
N GLN A 200 6.79 3.78 -9.17
CA GLN A 200 5.88 3.92 -8.03
C GLN A 200 4.90 5.08 -8.24
N ARG A 201 5.39 6.25 -8.66
CA ARG A 201 4.53 7.41 -8.90
C ARG A 201 3.50 7.17 -10.01
N ILE A 202 3.88 6.47 -11.08
CA ILE A 202 2.93 6.07 -12.13
C ILE A 202 1.84 5.12 -11.58
N VAL A 203 2.23 4.15 -10.75
CA VAL A 203 1.27 3.23 -10.12
C VAL A 203 0.30 3.99 -9.22
N GLU A 204 0.79 4.95 -8.43
CA GLU A 204 -0.02 5.81 -7.58
C GLU A 204 -1.03 6.63 -8.40
N ILE A 205 -0.58 7.26 -9.48
CA ILE A 205 -1.45 8.05 -10.36
C ILE A 205 -2.49 7.15 -11.04
N GLN A 206 -2.12 5.95 -11.50
CA GLN A 206 -3.10 5.00 -12.05
C GLN A 206 -4.14 4.57 -11.02
N GLN A 207 -3.77 4.43 -9.74
CA GLN A 207 -4.71 4.15 -8.66
C GLN A 207 -5.63 5.33 -8.38
N LEU A 208 -5.11 6.57 -8.38
CA LEU A 208 -5.91 7.78 -8.24
C LEU A 208 -7.00 7.86 -9.31
N PHE A 209 -6.65 7.59 -10.57
CA PHE A 209 -7.62 7.52 -11.66
C PHE A 209 -8.73 6.50 -11.37
N ARG A 210 -8.36 5.27 -11.03
CA ARG A 210 -9.34 4.22 -10.67
C ARG A 210 -10.23 4.62 -9.50
N ASN A 211 -9.66 5.25 -8.47
CA ASN A 211 -10.39 5.68 -7.27
C ASN A 211 -11.39 6.80 -7.56
N LYS A 212 -11.05 7.72 -8.48
CA LYS A 212 -11.97 8.75 -8.96
C LYS A 212 -12.98 8.23 -9.99
N GLY A 213 -12.86 6.98 -10.42
CA GLY A 213 -13.68 6.40 -11.48
C GLY A 213 -13.29 6.89 -12.87
N TRP A 214 -12.07 7.34 -13.06
CA TRP A 214 -11.54 7.78 -14.35
C TRP A 214 -10.78 6.65 -15.02
N GLN A 215 -10.80 6.62 -16.35
CA GLN A 215 -10.04 5.64 -17.11
C GLN A 215 -8.54 5.93 -17.02
N PRO A 216 -7.72 5.03 -16.41
CA PRO A 216 -6.31 5.28 -16.22
C PRO A 216 -5.54 5.29 -17.55
N PRO A 217 -4.46 6.08 -17.66
CA PRO A 217 -3.61 6.08 -18.84
C PRO A 217 -2.94 4.71 -19.02
N LYS A 218 -2.87 4.24 -20.27
CA LYS A 218 -2.07 3.06 -20.63
C LYS A 218 -0.59 3.45 -20.54
N VAL A 219 0.12 2.90 -19.56
CA VAL A 219 1.56 3.12 -19.39
C VAL A 219 2.25 1.76 -19.28
N ASN A 220 3.23 1.51 -20.14
CA ASN A 220 4.02 0.28 -20.11
C ASN A 220 5.06 0.37 -18.99
N LEU A 221 4.80 -0.33 -17.89
CA LEU A 221 5.66 -0.34 -16.68
C LEU A 221 6.72 -1.46 -16.70
N LEU A 222 6.60 -2.44 -17.58
CA LEU A 222 7.57 -3.53 -17.71
C LEU A 222 8.80 -3.05 -18.49
N THR A 223 9.86 -2.70 -17.77
CA THR A 223 11.18 -2.57 -18.37
C THR A 223 11.72 -3.98 -18.69
N PRO A 224 12.17 -4.25 -19.94
CA PRO A 224 12.71 -5.56 -20.35
C PRO A 224 13.78 -6.13 -19.41
N ARG A 225 14.56 -5.25 -18.76
CA ARG A 225 15.61 -5.61 -17.80
C ARG A 225 15.15 -6.45 -16.62
N THR A 226 13.95 -6.22 -16.08
CA THR A 226 13.47 -6.92 -14.87
C THR A 226 13.08 -8.36 -15.19
N VAL A 227 12.52 -8.60 -16.38
CA VAL A 227 12.18 -9.94 -16.88
C VAL A 227 13.44 -10.74 -17.19
N ILE A 228 14.43 -10.09 -17.83
CA ILE A 228 15.74 -10.70 -18.13
C ILE A 228 16.50 -11.05 -16.84
N GLY A 229 16.45 -10.18 -15.82
CA GLY A 229 17.09 -10.43 -14.52
C GLY A 229 16.51 -11.64 -13.78
N CYS A 230 15.18 -11.79 -13.74
CA CYS A 230 14.54 -12.97 -13.15
C CYS A 230 14.87 -14.25 -13.93
N ALA A 231 14.89 -14.20 -15.27
CA ALA A 231 15.25 -15.36 -16.09
C ALA A 231 16.71 -15.78 -15.88
N ALA A 232 17.65 -14.83 -15.79
CA ALA A 232 19.06 -15.09 -15.54
C ALA A 232 19.30 -15.68 -14.13
N PHE A 233 18.58 -15.18 -13.11
CA PHE A 233 18.66 -15.72 -11.76
C PHE A 233 18.14 -17.16 -11.66
N ILE A 234 17.01 -17.45 -12.30
CA ILE A 234 16.46 -18.81 -12.39
C ILE A 234 17.46 -19.74 -13.09
N GLY A 235 18.05 -19.31 -14.21
CA GLY A 235 19.09 -20.06 -14.92
C GLY A 235 20.32 -20.35 -14.06
N ALA A 236 20.80 -19.37 -13.29
CA ALA A 236 21.94 -19.55 -12.38
C ALA A 236 21.65 -20.56 -11.26
N CYS A 237 20.44 -20.55 -10.70
CA CYS A 237 20.02 -21.51 -9.69
C CYS A 237 20.01 -22.95 -10.23
N PHE A 238 19.56 -23.17 -11.47
CA PHE A 238 19.60 -24.49 -12.11
C PHE A 238 21.04 -24.97 -12.36
N ILE A 239 21.94 -24.06 -12.77
CA ILE A 239 23.35 -24.39 -12.99
C ILE A 239 24.04 -24.76 -11.66
N ILE A 240 23.81 -24.00 -10.59
CA ILE A 240 24.37 -24.27 -9.26
C ILE A 240 23.85 -25.61 -8.72
N ALA A 241 22.55 -25.89 -8.88
CA ALA A 241 21.98 -27.18 -8.51
C ALA A 241 22.60 -28.35 -9.30
N GLY A 242 22.83 -28.19 -10.60
CA GLY A 242 23.51 -29.18 -11.44
C GLY A 242 24.97 -29.44 -11.02
N ILE A 243 25.71 -28.40 -10.66
CA ILE A 243 27.10 -28.52 -10.17
C ILE A 243 27.17 -29.22 -8.82
N LEU A 244 26.24 -28.93 -7.90
CA LEU A 244 26.15 -29.60 -6.61
C LEU A 244 25.76 -31.07 -6.74
N LEU A 245 24.87 -31.41 -7.68
CA LEU A 245 24.49 -32.78 -8.00
C LEU A 245 25.62 -33.57 -8.69
N GLY A 246 26.46 -32.92 -9.50
CA GLY A 246 27.60 -33.55 -10.18
C GLY A 246 28.84 -33.79 -9.32
N LYS A 247 28.89 -33.23 -8.09
CA LYS A 247 30.00 -33.41 -7.14
C LYS A 247 29.73 -34.42 -6.03
N ILE A 248 28.55 -35.05 -6.02
CA ILE A 248 28.28 -36.21 -5.18
C ILE A 248 28.59 -37.44 -6.05
N LYS A 249 29.85 -37.85 -6.05
CA LYS A 249 30.29 -39.20 -6.43
C LYS A 249 30.76 -39.91 -5.18
#